data_AF-K0T8L2-F1
#
_entry.id   AF-K0T8L2-F1
#
_cell.length_a   1.000
_cell.length_b   1.000
_cell.length_c   1.000
_cell.angle_alpha   90.00
_cell.angle_beta   90.00
_cell.angle_gamma   90.00
#
_symmetry.space_group_name_H-M   'P 1'
#
loop_
_entity.id
_entity.type
_entity.pdbx_description
1 polymer ?
#
loop_
_entity_poly.entity_id
_entity_poly.type
_entity_poly.pdbx_seq_one_letter_code
_entity_poly.pdbx_strand_id
1 'polypeptide(L)'
;SLRALQRVTVPLSVTKLDTYAFSDCGNLESVQFSEGLEIIGERAFRGCTELRSMIVPSSVTELGYGAFGGCTNLTEVILLGGGRLLNQGFLKRGLFSGRGVLNQQALNEIIGHGNALRDCPSTNAFYGCPLTTLKISISRSLPERMERLPRECRLSIEQRVHGLRRLELTQDGNILVCFSHIRGPSGFFNGSSNLYAVEDTNDETAESLHQILRLISFHELKESSILIELAMWKSSLVEDRAPADSRTSVPDPAKSLIMDYCGFTGFLEPAIEGD
;
A
#
# COMPACT_ATOMS: atom_id res chain seq x y z
N SER A 1 15.56 8.49 -33.15
CA SER A 1 14.19 8.25 -32.65
C SER A 1 13.94 6.76 -32.72
N LEU A 2 13.87 6.09 -31.56
CA LEU A 2 13.70 4.63 -31.41
C LEU A 2 12.24 4.24 -31.67
N ARG A 3 11.72 4.55 -32.87
CA ARG A 3 10.28 4.39 -33.17
C ARG A 3 9.79 2.95 -33.20
N ALA A 4 10.69 1.96 -33.23
CA ALA A 4 10.32 0.53 -33.22
C ALA A 4 10.37 -0.11 -31.82
N LEU A 5 10.80 0.64 -30.80
CA LEU A 5 11.02 0.09 -29.47
C LEU A 5 9.69 -0.15 -28.75
N GLN A 6 9.34 -1.42 -28.55
CA GLN A 6 8.10 -1.83 -27.89
C GLN A 6 8.27 -2.15 -26.41
N ARG A 7 9.43 -2.68 -26.02
CA ARG A 7 9.71 -3.11 -24.65
C ARG A 7 11.11 -2.72 -24.23
N VAL A 8 11.24 -2.29 -22.98
CA VAL A 8 12.52 -1.93 -22.37
C VAL A 8 12.65 -2.63 -21.03
N THR A 9 13.82 -3.22 -20.79
CA THR A 9 14.22 -3.70 -19.48
C THR A 9 15.42 -2.88 -19.02
N VAL A 10 15.24 -2.11 -17.94
CA VAL A 10 16.31 -1.33 -17.33
C VAL A 10 17.06 -2.24 -16.34
N PRO A 11 18.38 -2.49 -16.52
CA PRO A 11 19.13 -3.42 -15.71
C PRO A 11 19.47 -2.87 -14.32
N LEU A 12 19.79 -3.77 -13.38
CA LEU A 12 20.16 -3.49 -11.97
C LEU A 12 21.30 -2.47 -11.81
N SER A 13 22.17 -2.32 -12.81
CA SER A 13 23.31 -1.39 -12.77
C SER A 13 22.90 0.08 -12.98
N VAL A 14 21.68 0.33 -13.42
CA VAL A 14 21.19 1.69 -13.73
C VAL A 14 20.51 2.26 -12.50
N THR A 15 21.17 3.22 -11.87
CA THR A 15 20.65 3.96 -10.71
C THR A 15 19.85 5.20 -11.11
N LYS A 16 20.07 5.74 -12.31
CA LYS A 16 19.39 6.91 -12.83
C LYS A 16 19.11 6.77 -14.32
N LEU A 17 17.89 7.10 -14.74
CA LEU A 17 17.57 7.38 -16.13
C LEU A 17 17.78 8.87 -16.40
N ASP A 18 18.53 9.18 -17.44
CA ASP A 18 18.81 10.57 -17.82
C ASP A 18 17.62 11.24 -18.51
N THR A 19 17.70 12.56 -18.56
CA THR A 19 16.72 13.42 -19.23
C THR A 19 16.50 12.96 -20.67
N TYR A 20 15.24 12.79 -21.07
CA TYR A 20 14.82 12.31 -22.41
C TYR A 20 15.25 10.89 -22.82
N ALA A 21 15.71 10.02 -21.90
CA ALA A 21 16.26 8.69 -22.22
C ALA A 21 15.45 7.87 -23.24
N PHE A 22 14.12 7.86 -23.13
CA PHE A 22 13.15 7.18 -23.99
C PHE A 22 12.08 8.14 -24.53
N SER A 23 12.39 9.44 -24.66
CA SER A 23 11.43 10.42 -25.20
C SER A 23 11.00 10.06 -26.63
N ASP A 24 9.72 10.23 -26.89
CA ASP A 24 9.03 10.03 -28.16
C ASP A 24 9.17 8.60 -28.72
N CYS A 25 9.34 7.62 -27.83
CA CYS A 25 9.19 6.19 -28.14
C CYS A 25 7.71 5.83 -28.20
N GLY A 26 6.99 6.32 -29.22
CA GLY A 26 5.53 6.22 -29.31
C GLY A 26 4.97 4.79 -29.25
N ASN A 27 5.73 3.79 -29.73
CA ASN A 27 5.36 2.38 -29.73
C ASN A 27 5.76 1.62 -28.45
N LEU A 28 6.30 2.30 -27.43
CA LEU A 28 6.73 1.68 -26.18
C LEU A 28 5.51 1.27 -25.35
N GLU A 29 5.26 -0.03 -25.29
CA GLU A 29 4.10 -0.63 -24.62
C GLU A 29 4.38 -0.96 -23.15
N SER A 30 5.61 -1.37 -22.83
CA SER A 30 5.97 -1.79 -21.47
C SER A 30 7.42 -1.46 -21.12
N VAL A 31 7.62 -1.04 -19.87
CA VAL A 31 8.94 -0.82 -19.29
C VAL A 31 9.04 -1.63 -18.02
N GLN A 32 10.12 -2.40 -17.89
CA GLN A 32 10.46 -3.14 -16.69
C GLN A 32 11.69 -2.51 -16.04
N PHE A 33 11.54 -2.03 -14.81
CA PHE A 33 12.65 -1.54 -14.02
C PHE A 33 13.18 -2.65 -13.11
N SER A 34 14.50 -2.79 -13.03
CA SER A 34 15.13 -3.58 -11.99
C SER A 34 15.18 -2.78 -10.67
N GLU A 35 15.29 -3.49 -9.55
CA GLU A 35 15.53 -2.87 -8.24
C GLU A 35 16.85 -2.07 -8.24
N GLY A 36 16.89 -0.93 -7.56
CA GLY A 36 18.07 -0.06 -7.48
C GLY A 36 18.02 1.17 -8.39
N LEU A 37 17.00 1.31 -9.23
CA LEU A 37 16.72 2.58 -9.91
C LEU A 37 16.20 3.60 -8.90
N GLU A 38 16.86 4.73 -8.77
CA GLU A 38 16.53 5.78 -7.80
C GLU A 38 15.83 6.98 -8.45
N ILE A 39 16.26 7.35 -9.67
CA ILE A 39 15.80 8.58 -10.33
C ILE A 39 15.35 8.29 -11.75
N ILE A 40 14.13 8.73 -12.10
CA ILE A 40 13.66 8.81 -13.48
C ILE A 40 13.78 10.26 -13.93
N GLY A 41 14.68 10.55 -14.86
CA GLY A 41 14.98 11.92 -15.29
C GLY A 41 13.82 12.66 -15.95
N GLU A 42 14.00 13.97 -16.11
CA GLU A 42 13.04 14.85 -16.76
C GLU A 42 12.69 14.35 -18.17
N ARG A 43 11.40 14.23 -18.46
CA ARG A 43 10.88 13.78 -19.77
C ARG A 43 11.44 12.44 -20.26
N ALA A 44 11.92 11.57 -19.36
CA ALA A 44 12.52 10.30 -19.71
C ALA A 44 11.64 9.43 -20.62
N PHE A 45 10.32 9.44 -20.44
CA PHE A 45 9.32 8.69 -21.22
C PHE A 45 8.29 9.62 -21.89
N ARG A 46 8.62 10.89 -22.09
CA ARG A 46 7.69 11.85 -22.70
C ARG A 46 7.21 11.34 -24.07
N GLY A 47 5.90 11.40 -24.33
CA GLY A 47 5.34 11.02 -25.63
C GLY A 47 5.34 9.52 -25.94
N CYS A 48 5.51 8.64 -24.93
CA CYS A 48 5.31 7.21 -25.10
C CYS A 48 3.80 6.89 -25.13
N THR A 49 3.16 7.08 -26.28
CA THR A 49 1.70 7.04 -26.41
C THR A 49 1.10 5.64 -26.24
N GLU A 50 1.83 4.55 -26.52
CA GLU A 50 1.33 3.19 -26.32
C GLU A 50 1.50 2.66 -24.88
N LEU A 51 2.14 3.42 -23.98
CA LEU A 51 2.32 3.01 -22.59
C LEU A 51 0.98 3.14 -21.84
N ARG A 52 0.42 2.00 -21.43
CA ARG A 52 -0.90 1.92 -20.77
C ARG A 52 -0.85 1.88 -19.25
N SER A 53 0.14 1.17 -18.73
CA SER A 53 0.40 1.06 -17.30
C SER A 53 1.89 1.17 -17.01
N MET A 54 2.22 1.65 -15.80
CA MET A 54 3.61 1.80 -15.36
C MET A 54 3.78 1.33 -13.92
N ILE A 55 4.72 0.42 -13.70
CA ILE A 55 5.14 -0.05 -12.37
C ILE A 55 6.43 0.67 -11.97
N VAL A 56 6.37 1.56 -10.98
CA VAL A 56 7.53 2.27 -10.44
C VAL A 56 8.06 1.49 -9.22
N PRO A 57 9.33 1.05 -9.22
CA PRO A 57 9.88 0.23 -8.16
C PRO A 57 10.05 1.03 -6.86
N SER A 58 10.19 0.31 -5.75
CA SER A 58 10.23 0.91 -4.42
C SER A 58 11.46 1.80 -4.18
N SER A 59 12.54 1.54 -4.93
CA SER A 59 13.79 2.28 -4.90
C SER A 59 13.70 3.68 -5.51
N VAL A 60 12.69 3.95 -6.36
CA VAL A 60 12.57 5.26 -7.00
C VAL A 60 12.15 6.32 -5.99
N THR A 61 13.02 7.30 -5.80
CA THR A 61 12.82 8.42 -4.89
C THR A 61 12.31 9.66 -5.59
N GLU A 62 12.59 9.81 -6.89
CA GLU A 62 12.30 11.02 -7.66
C GLU A 62 11.84 10.69 -9.09
N LEU A 63 10.72 11.29 -9.50
CA LEU A 63 10.28 11.40 -10.88
C LEU A 63 10.49 12.84 -11.36
N GLY A 64 11.37 12.98 -12.34
CA GLY A 64 11.69 14.26 -12.95
C GLY A 64 10.47 14.88 -13.64
N TYR A 65 10.57 16.19 -13.87
CA TYR A 65 9.51 16.96 -14.51
C TYR A 65 9.06 16.31 -15.83
N GLY A 66 7.75 16.08 -15.96
CA GLY A 66 7.20 15.49 -17.16
C GLY A 66 7.80 14.15 -17.55
N ALA A 67 8.36 13.37 -16.60
CA ALA A 67 8.96 12.07 -16.87
C ALA A 67 8.07 11.20 -17.77
N PHE A 68 6.75 11.27 -17.62
CA PHE A 68 5.75 10.58 -18.44
C PHE A 68 4.86 11.55 -19.23
N GLY A 69 5.30 12.80 -19.43
CA GLY A 69 4.50 13.85 -20.05
C GLY A 69 3.97 13.46 -21.43
N GLY A 70 2.67 13.62 -21.65
CA GLY A 70 2.04 13.28 -22.94
C GLY A 70 1.97 11.78 -23.28
N CYS A 71 2.09 10.88 -22.28
CA CYS A 71 1.71 9.48 -22.47
C CYS A 71 0.17 9.37 -22.50
N THR A 72 -0.41 9.52 -23.68
CA THR A 72 -1.86 9.69 -23.85
C THR A 72 -2.70 8.45 -23.57
N ASN A 73 -2.12 7.25 -23.51
CA ASN A 73 -2.83 6.04 -23.10
C ASN A 73 -2.48 5.59 -21.67
N LEU A 74 -1.66 6.33 -20.93
CA LEU A 74 -1.25 5.96 -19.57
C LEU A 74 -2.39 6.26 -18.59
N THR A 75 -3.12 5.22 -18.22
CA THR A 75 -4.28 5.31 -17.32
C THR A 75 -3.99 4.78 -15.91
N GLU A 76 -3.00 3.89 -15.77
CA GLU A 76 -2.67 3.23 -14.52
C GLU A 76 -1.20 3.39 -14.14
N VAL A 77 -0.95 3.77 -12.88
CA VAL A 77 0.39 3.80 -12.30
C VAL A 77 0.38 2.98 -11.01
N ILE A 78 1.38 2.10 -10.85
CA ILE A 78 1.58 1.26 -9.68
C ILE A 78 2.88 1.71 -9.00
N LEU A 79 2.81 2.19 -7.77
CA LEU A 79 3.96 2.60 -6.98
C LEU A 79 4.29 1.52 -5.94
N LEU A 80 5.48 0.92 -6.01
CA LEU A 80 5.90 -0.10 -5.05
C LEU A 80 6.50 0.48 -3.74
N GLY A 81 6.51 1.82 -3.63
CA GLY A 81 7.05 2.57 -2.49
C GLY A 81 6.12 2.68 -1.27
N GLY A 82 5.24 1.69 -1.02
CA GLY A 82 4.22 1.71 0.02
C GLY A 82 4.70 2.10 1.41
N GLY A 83 5.92 1.71 1.78
CA GLY A 83 6.54 2.05 3.06
C GLY A 83 6.63 3.56 3.34
N ARG A 84 6.84 4.35 2.29
CA ARG A 84 6.95 5.82 2.37
C ARG A 84 5.63 6.52 2.02
N LEU A 85 4.89 5.94 1.08
CA LEU A 85 3.67 6.51 0.50
C LEU A 85 2.42 6.30 1.36
N LEU A 86 2.39 5.27 2.20
CA LEU A 86 1.28 4.99 3.10
C LEU A 86 1.67 5.39 4.53
N ASN A 87 0.71 5.92 5.29
CA ASN A 87 0.94 6.34 6.65
C ASN A 87 1.26 5.14 7.55
N GLN A 88 2.52 5.04 7.99
CA GLN A 88 3.00 3.91 8.82
C GLN A 88 2.28 3.80 10.16
N GLY A 89 1.85 4.92 10.75
CA GLY A 89 1.03 4.92 11.95
C GLY A 89 -0.30 4.20 11.74
N PHE A 90 -0.91 4.38 10.57
CA PHE A 90 -2.12 3.68 10.17
C PHE A 90 -1.85 2.18 9.97
N LEU A 91 -0.80 1.81 9.21
CA LEU A 91 -0.48 0.40 8.95
C LEU A 91 -0.11 -0.39 10.22
N LYS A 92 0.50 0.28 11.22
CA LYS A 92 0.91 -0.36 12.48
C LYS A 92 -0.18 -0.38 13.54
N ARG A 93 -0.99 0.67 13.65
CA ARG A 93 -1.94 0.86 14.76
C ARG A 93 -3.40 0.86 14.36
N GLY A 94 -3.70 0.95 13.07
CA GLY A 94 -5.07 1.08 12.55
C GLY A 94 -5.80 2.34 13.01
N LEU A 95 -5.10 3.30 13.63
CA LEU A 95 -5.72 4.47 14.27
C LEU A 95 -6.08 5.54 13.24
N PHE A 96 -7.36 5.90 13.20
CA PHE A 96 -7.91 7.04 12.48
C PHE A 96 -7.75 8.32 13.31
N SER A 97 -6.65 9.04 13.14
CA SER A 97 -6.51 10.40 13.68
C SER A 97 -7.01 11.47 12.70
N GLY A 98 -7.93 11.12 11.81
CA GLY A 98 -8.42 11.99 10.74
C GLY A 98 -7.40 12.26 9.61
N ARG A 99 -6.27 11.54 9.60
CA ARG A 99 -5.36 11.49 8.44
C ARG A 99 -5.71 10.27 7.59
N GLY A 100 -6.01 10.48 6.30
CA GLY A 100 -6.25 9.39 5.34
C GLY A 100 -5.05 8.45 5.20
N VAL A 101 -5.22 7.30 4.54
CA VAL A 101 -4.16 6.28 4.38
C VAL A 101 -2.94 6.80 3.62
N LEU A 102 -3.15 7.70 2.66
CA LEU A 102 -2.13 8.23 1.79
C LEU A 102 -1.29 9.31 2.47
N ASN A 103 0.02 9.19 2.40
CA ASN A 103 0.95 10.26 2.74
C ASN A 103 1.10 11.20 1.53
N GLN A 104 0.22 12.20 1.45
CA GLN A 104 0.19 13.14 0.33
C GLN A 104 1.52 13.90 0.16
N GLN A 105 2.21 14.22 1.25
CA GLN A 105 3.50 14.89 1.19
C GLN A 105 4.53 14.01 0.48
N ALA A 106 4.67 12.75 0.89
CA ALA A 106 5.60 11.82 0.25
C ALA A 106 5.24 11.55 -1.22
N LEU A 107 3.95 11.46 -1.54
CA LEU A 107 3.51 11.30 -2.93
C LEU A 107 3.91 12.51 -3.77
N ASN A 108 3.68 13.72 -3.26
CA ASN A 108 4.05 14.95 -3.93
C ASN A 108 5.58 15.05 -4.14
N GLU A 109 6.38 14.65 -3.16
CA GLU A 109 7.84 14.61 -3.27
C GLU A 109 8.31 13.72 -4.43
N ILE A 110 7.74 12.50 -4.57
CA ILE A 110 8.11 11.58 -5.65
C ILE A 110 7.67 12.09 -7.02
N ILE A 111 6.45 12.61 -7.15
CA ILE A 111 5.86 13.02 -8.44
C ILE A 111 6.42 14.39 -8.91
N GLY A 112 7.25 15.04 -8.09
CA GLY A 112 8.06 16.18 -8.49
C GLY A 112 7.74 17.49 -7.76
N HIS A 113 7.57 17.50 -6.44
CA HIS A 113 7.48 18.75 -5.65
C HIS A 113 8.74 19.12 -4.85
N GLY A 114 9.84 18.39 -4.97
CA GLY A 114 11.08 18.66 -4.23
C GLY A 114 12.22 19.23 -5.08
N ASN A 115 12.52 20.52 -4.91
CA ASN A 115 13.84 21.17 -5.09
C ASN A 115 14.40 21.52 -6.48
N ALA A 116 13.63 21.56 -7.56
CA ALA A 116 14.10 22.16 -8.83
C ALA A 116 13.63 23.63 -8.96
N LEU A 117 14.52 24.57 -8.62
CA LEU A 117 14.57 25.99 -9.02
C LEU A 117 13.26 26.80 -8.96
N ARG A 118 13.28 27.86 -8.15
CA ARG A 118 12.23 28.86 -7.85
C ARG A 118 11.39 29.47 -9.01
N ASP A 119 11.55 29.06 -10.27
CA ASP A 119 10.98 29.75 -11.45
C ASP A 119 10.08 28.92 -12.37
N CYS A 120 9.65 27.70 -12.01
CA CYS A 120 8.72 26.92 -12.85
C CYS A 120 7.49 26.41 -12.07
N PRO A 121 6.28 26.98 -12.27
CA PRO A 121 5.10 26.68 -11.45
C PRO A 121 4.34 25.39 -11.84
N SER A 122 4.96 24.43 -12.52
CA SER A 122 4.25 23.27 -13.07
C SER A 122 5.08 21.97 -13.07
N THR A 123 5.45 21.48 -11.90
CA THR A 123 6.39 20.37 -11.69
C THR A 123 5.72 18.98 -11.60
N ASN A 124 4.97 18.57 -12.62
CA ASN A 124 4.23 17.30 -12.58
C ASN A 124 4.84 16.26 -13.54
N ALA A 125 5.20 15.07 -13.02
CA ALA A 125 5.75 13.97 -13.82
C ALA A 125 4.76 13.45 -14.89
N PHE A 126 3.45 13.56 -14.66
CA PHE A 126 2.41 12.92 -15.49
C PHE A 126 1.55 13.91 -16.29
N TYR A 127 2.03 15.13 -16.54
CA TYR A 127 1.22 16.12 -17.27
C TYR A 127 0.74 15.57 -18.63
N GLY A 128 -0.55 15.76 -18.96
CA GLY A 128 -1.12 15.25 -20.21
C GLY A 128 -1.35 13.73 -20.25
N CYS A 129 -1.26 13.03 -19.11
CA CYS A 129 -1.68 11.63 -18.99
C CYS A 129 -3.12 11.54 -18.46
N PRO A 130 -3.99 10.70 -19.04
CA PRO A 130 -5.34 10.46 -18.53
C PRO A 130 -5.33 9.45 -17.38
N LEU A 131 -4.59 9.74 -16.30
CA LEU A 131 -4.53 8.86 -15.14
C LEU A 131 -5.90 8.70 -14.49
N THR A 132 -6.41 7.46 -14.48
CA THR A 132 -7.67 7.09 -13.83
C THR A 132 -7.45 6.31 -12.56
N THR A 133 -6.28 5.68 -12.40
CA THR A 133 -6.01 4.77 -11.28
C THR A 133 -4.55 4.87 -10.84
N LEU A 134 -4.37 5.09 -9.54
CA LEU A 134 -3.07 5.01 -8.86
C LEU A 134 -3.15 3.86 -7.87
N LYS A 135 -2.30 2.87 -8.04
CA LYS A 135 -2.17 1.75 -7.11
C LYS A 135 -0.89 1.93 -6.31
N ILE A 136 -0.94 1.64 -5.02
CA ILE A 136 0.23 1.68 -4.14
C ILE A 136 0.33 0.33 -3.46
N SER A 137 1.48 -0.32 -3.55
CA SER A 137 1.68 -1.58 -2.83
C SER A 137 1.69 -1.32 -1.33
N ILE A 138 1.19 -2.26 -0.53
CA ILE A 138 1.36 -2.17 0.92
C ILE A 138 2.80 -2.53 1.27
N SER A 139 3.35 -1.88 2.31
CA SER A 139 4.68 -2.26 2.81
C SER A 139 4.73 -3.72 3.25
N ARG A 140 5.94 -4.30 3.17
CA ARG A 140 6.25 -5.70 3.54
C ARG A 140 5.74 -6.12 4.93
N SER A 141 5.50 -5.16 5.82
CA SER A 141 4.91 -5.39 7.13
C SER A 141 3.60 -6.18 7.12
N LEU A 142 2.72 -6.00 6.13
CA LEU A 142 1.43 -6.67 6.10
C LEU A 142 1.54 -8.11 5.52
N PRO A 143 2.22 -8.33 4.37
CA PRO A 143 2.55 -9.68 3.91
C PRO A 143 3.31 -10.51 4.96
N GLU A 144 4.29 -9.94 5.66
CA GLU A 144 5.01 -10.67 6.72
C GLU A 144 4.11 -11.11 7.88
N ARG A 145 3.12 -10.29 8.25
CA ARG A 145 2.12 -10.69 9.26
C ARG A 145 1.24 -11.81 8.75
N MET A 146 0.84 -11.76 7.48
CA MET A 146 0.09 -12.84 6.86
C MET A 146 0.90 -14.13 6.79
N GLU A 147 2.19 -14.09 6.40
CA GLU A 147 3.07 -15.26 6.32
C GLU A 147 3.24 -15.99 7.66
N ARG A 148 3.17 -15.26 8.79
CA ARG A 148 3.22 -15.85 10.14
C ARG A 148 1.95 -16.61 10.51
N LEU A 149 0.84 -16.39 9.80
CA LEU A 149 -0.43 -17.04 10.09
C LEU A 149 -0.54 -18.44 9.42
N PRO A 150 -1.33 -19.35 10.01
CA PRO A 150 -1.68 -20.62 9.39
C PRO A 150 -2.31 -20.44 8.00
N ARG A 151 -2.12 -21.45 7.14
CA ARG A 151 -2.61 -21.42 5.74
C ARG A 151 -4.10 -21.09 5.63
N GLU A 152 -4.91 -21.65 6.51
CA GLU A 152 -6.37 -21.44 6.52
C GLU A 152 -6.75 -19.99 6.83
N CYS A 153 -6.06 -19.36 7.80
CA CYS A 153 -6.26 -17.95 8.12
C CYS A 153 -5.83 -17.05 6.97
N ARG A 154 -4.71 -17.35 6.31
CA ARG A 154 -4.26 -16.60 5.12
C ARG A 154 -5.30 -16.64 3.99
N LEU A 155 -5.82 -17.82 3.67
CA LEU A 155 -6.85 -17.98 2.63
C LEU A 155 -8.13 -17.21 2.98
N SER A 156 -8.54 -17.21 4.25
CA SER A 156 -9.68 -16.40 4.73
C SER A 156 -9.45 -14.89 4.51
N ILE A 157 -8.24 -14.40 4.81
CA ILE A 157 -7.87 -12.99 4.59
C ILE A 157 -7.86 -12.66 3.10
N GLU A 158 -7.24 -13.51 2.26
CA GLU A 158 -7.19 -13.33 0.81
C GLU A 158 -8.59 -13.29 0.18
N GLN A 159 -9.47 -14.20 0.59
CA GLN A 159 -10.89 -14.19 0.19
C GLN A 159 -11.59 -12.90 0.61
N ARG A 160 -11.29 -12.38 1.81
CA ARG A 160 -11.85 -11.12 2.28
C ARG A 160 -11.36 -9.93 1.45
N VAL A 161 -10.08 -9.90 1.07
CA VAL A 161 -9.52 -8.85 0.20
C VAL A 161 -10.29 -8.75 -1.12
N HIS A 162 -10.63 -9.87 -1.75
CA HIS A 162 -11.42 -9.88 -2.99
C HIS A 162 -12.83 -9.28 -2.85
N GLY A 163 -13.39 -9.27 -1.63
CA GLY A 163 -14.70 -8.68 -1.35
C GLY A 163 -14.65 -7.19 -0.97
N LEU A 164 -13.46 -6.62 -0.79
CA LEU A 164 -13.28 -5.23 -0.38
C LEU A 164 -13.07 -4.32 -1.58
N ARG A 165 -13.62 -3.11 -1.48
CA ARG A 165 -13.38 -2.08 -2.48
C ARG A 165 -11.96 -1.53 -2.30
N ARG A 166 -11.40 -0.95 -3.36
CA ARG A 166 -10.11 -0.23 -3.31
C ARG A 166 -8.90 -1.08 -2.93
N LEU A 167 -9.03 -2.40 -2.83
CA LEU A 167 -7.92 -3.32 -2.59
C LEU A 167 -7.85 -4.35 -3.72
N GLU A 168 -6.65 -4.72 -4.10
CA GLU A 168 -6.39 -5.72 -5.13
C GLU A 168 -5.30 -6.67 -4.65
N LEU A 169 -5.55 -7.98 -4.73
CA LEU A 169 -4.56 -9.01 -4.43
C LEU A 169 -3.87 -9.40 -5.74
N THR A 170 -2.55 -9.21 -5.78
CA THR A 170 -1.70 -9.63 -6.90
C THR A 170 -1.39 -11.11 -6.83
N GLN A 171 -0.97 -11.70 -7.95
CA GLN A 171 -0.58 -13.11 -8.03
C GLN A 171 0.60 -13.47 -7.12
N ASP A 172 1.45 -12.48 -6.82
CA ASP A 172 2.60 -12.63 -5.93
C ASP A 172 2.23 -12.52 -4.44
N GLY A 173 0.94 -12.42 -4.11
CA GLY A 173 0.44 -12.28 -2.74
C GLY A 173 0.57 -10.87 -2.15
N ASN A 174 1.03 -9.89 -2.94
CA ASN A 174 1.03 -8.49 -2.51
C ASN A 174 -0.36 -7.89 -2.64
N ILE A 175 -0.72 -7.06 -1.67
CA ILE A 175 -1.95 -6.27 -1.71
C ILE A 175 -1.61 -4.87 -2.24
N LEU A 176 -2.37 -4.43 -3.23
CA LEU A 176 -2.35 -3.08 -3.77
C LEU A 176 -3.55 -2.30 -3.25
N VAL A 177 -3.30 -1.03 -2.96
CA VAL A 177 -4.27 -0.05 -2.52
C VAL A 177 -4.60 0.86 -3.70
N CYS A 178 -5.86 0.92 -4.11
CA CYS A 178 -6.30 1.52 -5.37
C CYS A 178 -7.04 2.85 -5.15
N PHE A 179 -6.43 3.94 -5.59
CA PHE A 179 -7.03 5.27 -5.61
C PHE A 179 -7.53 5.60 -7.02
N SER A 180 -8.86 5.75 -7.19
CA SER A 180 -9.45 6.08 -8.51
C SER A 180 -9.89 7.53 -8.65
N HIS A 181 -9.80 8.33 -7.60
CA HIS A 181 -10.15 9.75 -7.64
C HIS A 181 -8.86 10.56 -7.75
N ILE A 182 -8.43 10.69 -9.00
CA ILE A 182 -7.27 11.47 -9.37
C ILE A 182 -7.80 12.76 -10.00
N ARG A 183 -7.76 13.86 -9.25
CA ARG A 183 -8.13 15.16 -9.81
C ARG A 183 -6.97 15.65 -10.67
N GLY A 184 -7.19 15.67 -11.98
CA GLY A 184 -6.22 16.25 -12.92
C GLY A 184 -6.06 17.75 -12.72
N PRO A 185 -4.96 18.34 -13.23
CA PRO A 185 -4.75 19.78 -13.18
C PRO A 185 -5.91 20.50 -13.89
N SER A 186 -6.77 21.20 -13.13
CA SER A 186 -7.81 22.05 -13.70
C SER A 186 -7.17 23.28 -14.32
N GLY A 187 -7.08 23.30 -15.64
CA GLY A 187 -6.42 24.40 -16.35
C GLY A 187 -7.12 25.73 -16.11
N PHE A 188 -6.38 26.70 -15.57
CA PHE A 188 -6.29 28.08 -16.06
C PHE A 188 -4.92 28.62 -15.65
N PHE A 189 -4.26 29.34 -16.55
CA PHE A 189 -3.05 30.12 -16.29
C PHE A 189 -3.35 31.22 -15.26
N ASN A 190 -3.40 30.87 -13.98
CA ASN A 190 -3.50 31.85 -12.90
C ASN A 190 -3.07 31.26 -11.56
N GLY A 191 -1.79 30.89 -11.42
CA GLY A 191 -1.15 30.63 -10.13
C GLY A 191 -1.70 29.49 -9.27
N SER A 192 -2.71 28.74 -9.72
CA SER A 192 -3.24 27.56 -9.03
C SER A 192 -2.56 26.28 -9.52
N SER A 193 -2.19 25.43 -8.56
CA SER A 193 -1.32 24.28 -8.73
C SER A 193 -1.85 23.26 -9.74
N ASN A 194 -1.03 22.90 -10.73
CA ASN A 194 -1.22 21.76 -11.65
C ASN A 194 -0.99 20.40 -10.94
N LEU A 195 -1.58 20.24 -9.76
CA LEU A 195 -1.35 19.13 -8.85
C LEU A 195 -2.33 18.00 -9.16
N TYR A 196 -1.83 16.78 -9.30
CA TYR A 196 -2.69 15.61 -9.13
C TYR A 196 -3.02 15.50 -7.64
N ALA A 197 -4.24 15.89 -7.26
CA ALA A 197 -4.75 15.56 -5.95
C ALA A 197 -5.29 14.13 -6.02
N VAL A 198 -4.62 13.21 -5.33
CA VAL A 198 -5.10 11.84 -5.16
C VAL A 198 -5.88 11.84 -3.85
N GLU A 199 -7.20 11.74 -3.97
CA GLU A 199 -8.09 11.77 -2.82
C GLU A 199 -8.59 10.36 -2.52
N ASP A 200 -8.58 9.98 -1.24
CA ASP A 200 -9.33 8.83 -0.76
C ASP A 200 -10.76 9.28 -0.49
N THR A 201 -11.66 9.00 -1.44
CA THR A 201 -13.05 9.44 -1.34
C THR A 201 -13.73 8.78 -0.16
N ASN A 202 -14.16 9.60 0.80
CA ASN A 202 -14.84 9.17 2.02
C ASN A 202 -14.06 8.13 2.84
N ASP A 203 -12.72 8.14 2.76
CA ASP A 203 -11.87 7.18 3.47
C ASP A 203 -12.19 5.69 3.16
N GLU A 204 -12.80 5.39 2.00
CA GLU A 204 -13.17 4.01 1.60
C GLU A 204 -11.95 3.07 1.59
N THR A 205 -10.83 3.60 1.13
CA THR A 205 -9.57 2.85 1.03
C THR A 205 -9.00 2.59 2.42
N ALA A 206 -9.07 3.60 3.29
CA ALA A 206 -8.73 3.47 4.70
C ALA A 206 -9.60 2.44 5.41
N GLU A 207 -10.91 2.49 5.26
CA GLU A 207 -11.83 1.55 5.88
C GLU A 207 -11.56 0.11 5.44
N SER A 208 -11.40 -0.11 4.14
CA SER A 208 -11.09 -1.44 3.58
C SER A 208 -9.77 -1.99 4.13
N LEU A 209 -8.73 -1.15 4.18
CA LEU A 209 -7.44 -1.56 4.72
C LEU A 209 -7.50 -1.80 6.24
N HIS A 210 -8.26 -0.99 6.97
CA HIS A 210 -8.49 -1.17 8.40
C HIS A 210 -9.16 -2.50 8.71
N GLN A 211 -10.16 -2.91 7.91
CA GLN A 211 -10.82 -4.21 8.06
C GLN A 211 -9.85 -5.38 7.91
N ILE A 212 -8.93 -5.31 6.93
CA ILE A 212 -7.89 -6.33 6.76
C ILE A 212 -6.92 -6.34 7.95
N LEU A 213 -6.46 -5.16 8.39
CA LEU A 213 -5.56 -5.06 9.55
C LEU A 213 -6.21 -5.62 10.82
N ARG A 214 -7.51 -5.36 11.04
CA ARG A 214 -8.27 -5.92 12.16
C ARG A 214 -8.39 -7.44 12.07
N LEU A 215 -8.68 -7.98 10.89
CA LEU A 215 -8.79 -9.41 10.67
C LEU A 215 -7.46 -10.13 10.91
N ILE A 216 -6.34 -9.55 10.44
CA ILE A 216 -5.00 -10.07 10.71
C ILE A 216 -4.73 -10.06 12.21
N SER A 217 -4.95 -8.91 12.88
CA SER A 217 -4.76 -8.81 14.34
C SER A 217 -5.62 -9.80 15.11
N PHE A 218 -6.85 -10.05 14.68
CA PHE A 218 -7.73 -11.07 15.27
C PHE A 218 -7.12 -12.48 15.17
N HIS A 219 -6.61 -12.86 13.99
CA HIS A 219 -5.98 -14.16 13.81
C HIS A 219 -4.67 -14.29 14.60
N GLU A 220 -3.86 -13.24 14.66
CA GLU A 220 -2.64 -13.20 15.48
C GLU A 220 -2.94 -13.34 16.97
N LEU A 221 -3.99 -12.66 17.47
CA LEU A 221 -4.44 -12.75 18.86
C LEU A 221 -5.02 -14.13 19.18
N LYS A 222 -5.79 -14.73 18.27
CA LYS A 222 -6.34 -16.07 18.45
C LYS A 222 -5.22 -17.10 18.59
N GLU A 223 -4.20 -17.07 17.73
CA GLU A 223 -3.02 -17.93 17.84
C GLU A 223 -2.27 -17.68 19.15
N SER A 224 -2.09 -16.40 19.53
CA SER A 224 -1.41 -16.04 20.78
C SER A 224 -2.18 -16.49 22.02
N SER A 225 -3.50 -16.35 22.03
CA SER A 225 -4.37 -16.83 23.11
C SER A 225 -4.30 -18.34 23.23
N ILE A 226 -4.39 -19.08 22.12
CA ILE A 226 -4.24 -20.54 22.12
C ILE A 226 -2.87 -20.94 22.68
N LEU A 227 -1.80 -20.25 22.26
CA LEU A 227 -0.45 -20.52 22.76
C LEU A 227 -0.29 -20.19 24.24
N ILE A 228 -0.90 -19.10 24.73
CA ILE A 228 -0.90 -18.74 26.16
C ILE A 228 -1.67 -19.80 26.95
N GLU A 229 -2.87 -20.19 26.51
CA GLU A 229 -3.66 -21.26 27.13
C GLU A 229 -2.89 -22.58 27.18
N LEU A 230 -2.26 -22.98 26.06
CA LEU A 230 -1.44 -24.18 25.98
C LEU A 230 -0.17 -24.10 26.85
N ALA A 231 0.45 -22.92 26.95
CA ALA A 231 1.62 -22.71 27.80
C ALA A 231 1.24 -22.77 29.30
N MET A 232 0.12 -22.19 29.68
CA MET A 232 -0.43 -22.28 31.04
C MET A 232 -0.79 -23.74 31.39
N TRP A 233 -1.44 -24.45 30.47
CA TRP A 233 -1.76 -25.87 30.63
C TRP A 233 -0.50 -26.74 30.72
N LYS A 234 0.54 -26.48 29.91
CA LYS A 234 1.81 -27.20 30.00
C LYS A 234 2.59 -26.87 31.28
N SER A 235 2.51 -25.64 31.77
CA SER A 235 3.11 -25.25 33.05
C SER A 235 2.45 -25.99 34.22
N SER A 236 1.14 -26.26 34.17
CA SER A 236 0.47 -27.04 35.21
C SER A 236 0.85 -28.53 35.19
N LEU A 237 1.29 -29.06 34.04
CA LEU A 237 1.79 -30.43 33.90
C LEU A 237 3.24 -30.61 34.41
N VAL A 238 4.05 -29.56 34.45
CA VAL A 238 5.44 -29.62 34.91
C VAL A 238 5.54 -29.46 36.43
N GLU A 239 4.50 -28.94 37.08
CA GLU A 239 4.36 -29.01 38.54
C GLU A 239 3.76 -30.36 38.95
N ASP A 240 4.63 -31.33 39.22
CA ASP A 240 4.32 -32.72 39.60
C ASP A 240 3.59 -32.88 40.97
N ARG A 241 2.82 -31.88 41.41
CA ARG A 241 1.94 -31.91 42.60
C ARG A 241 0.77 -30.91 42.53
N ALA A 242 -0.08 -30.96 41.50
CA ALA A 242 -1.37 -30.25 41.55
C ALA A 242 -2.57 -31.21 41.30
N PRO A 243 -3.65 -31.18 42.11
CA PRO A 243 -4.79 -32.09 41.98
C PRO A 243 -5.62 -31.84 40.72
N ALA A 244 -6.39 -32.86 40.33
CA ALA A 244 -7.06 -33.07 39.04
C ALA A 244 -8.14 -32.05 38.58
N ASP A 245 -8.24 -30.86 39.17
CA ASP A 245 -9.30 -29.86 38.89
C ASP A 245 -8.83 -28.56 38.18
N SER A 246 -7.58 -28.47 37.73
CA SER A 246 -7.07 -27.25 37.10
C SER A 246 -7.35 -27.17 35.59
N ARG A 247 -8.63 -26.97 35.23
CA ARG A 247 -9.05 -26.32 33.98
C ARG A 247 -9.67 -24.96 34.30
N THR A 248 -8.88 -23.99 34.74
CA THR A 248 -9.40 -22.62 34.89
C THR A 248 -9.32 -21.87 33.57
N SER A 249 -10.47 -21.82 32.88
CA SER A 249 -10.80 -20.87 31.79
C SER A 249 -10.40 -19.45 32.21
N VAL A 250 -9.87 -18.64 31.28
CA VAL A 250 -9.58 -17.22 31.56
C VAL A 250 -10.84 -16.57 32.12
N PRO A 251 -10.76 -15.90 33.30
CA PRO A 251 -11.92 -15.26 33.88
C PRO A 251 -12.53 -14.25 32.90
N ASP A 252 -13.85 -14.28 32.75
CA ASP A 252 -14.58 -13.39 31.83
C ASP A 252 -14.28 -11.89 32.00
N PRO A 253 -13.96 -11.38 33.21
CA PRO A 253 -13.49 -10.00 33.37
C PRO A 253 -12.18 -9.72 32.62
N ALA A 254 -11.24 -10.68 32.59
CA ALA A 254 -9.98 -10.53 31.89
C ALA A 254 -10.17 -10.63 30.36
N LYS A 255 -11.05 -11.54 29.89
CA LYS A 255 -11.45 -11.60 28.46
C LYS A 255 -12.06 -10.28 28.02
N SER A 256 -12.96 -9.71 28.83
CA SER A 256 -13.64 -8.44 28.52
C SER A 256 -12.66 -7.26 28.50
N LEU A 257 -11.72 -7.19 29.44
CA LEU A 257 -10.68 -6.16 29.47
C LEU A 257 -9.71 -6.26 28.27
N ILE A 258 -9.38 -7.47 27.83
CA ILE A 258 -8.58 -7.69 26.62
C ILE A 258 -9.37 -7.27 25.36
N MET A 259 -10.65 -7.62 25.29
CA MET A 259 -11.54 -7.19 24.19
C MET A 259 -11.69 -5.66 24.13
N ASP A 260 -11.81 -5.00 25.28
CA ASP A 260 -11.89 -3.53 25.37
C ASP A 260 -10.57 -2.87 24.98
N TYR A 261 -9.44 -3.36 25.51
CA TYR A 261 -8.11 -2.90 25.14
C TYR A 261 -7.82 -3.02 23.63
N CYS A 262 -8.34 -4.07 23.00
CA CYS A 262 -8.18 -4.31 21.56
C CYS A 262 -9.28 -3.65 20.69
N GLY A 263 -10.24 -2.92 21.26
CA GLY A 263 -11.29 -2.21 20.51
C GLY A 263 -12.33 -3.11 19.86
N PHE A 264 -12.61 -4.28 20.47
CA PHE A 264 -13.59 -5.26 19.99
C PHE A 264 -14.92 -5.24 20.77
N THR A 265 -15.10 -4.31 21.72
CA THR A 265 -16.33 -4.15 22.48
C THR A 265 -17.52 -3.82 21.56
N GLY A 266 -18.57 -4.66 21.62
CA GLY A 266 -19.78 -4.55 20.79
C GLY A 266 -19.76 -5.33 19.46
N PHE A 267 -18.67 -6.03 19.13
CA PHE A 267 -18.58 -6.89 17.92
C PHE A 267 -18.48 -8.39 18.25
N LEU A 268 -18.01 -8.72 19.45
CA LEU A 268 -18.01 -10.04 20.04
C LEU A 268 -18.65 -9.93 21.43
N GLU A 269 -19.59 -10.82 21.75
CA GLU A 269 -19.97 -11.08 23.14
C GLU A 269 -19.11 -12.24 23.65
N PRO A 270 -18.51 -12.13 24.85
CA PRO A 270 -17.87 -13.28 25.48
C PRO A 270 -18.89 -14.41 25.60
N ALA A 271 -18.54 -15.62 25.18
CA ALA A 271 -19.31 -16.80 25.56
C ALA A 271 -19.15 -16.97 27.07
N ILE A 272 -20.17 -16.54 27.83
CA ILE A 272 -20.23 -16.73 29.28
C ILE A 272 -20.43 -18.24 29.49
N GLU A 273 -19.42 -18.91 30.03
CA GLU A 273 -19.54 -20.31 30.41
C GLU A 273 -20.34 -20.40 31.72
N GLY A 274 -21.67 -20.50 31.60
CA GLY A 274 -22.58 -20.93 32.67
C GLY A 274 -23.69 -19.93 33.05
N ASP A 275 -24.93 -20.43 33.04
CA ASP A 275 -26.02 -20.04 33.97
C ASP A 275 -25.79 -20.71 35.34
#